data_AF-A0A227G4W5-F1
#
_entry.id   AF-A0A227G4W5-F1
#
_cell.length_a   1.000
_cell.length_b   1.000
_cell.length_c   1.000
_cell.angle_alpha   90.00
_cell.angle_beta   90.00
_cell.angle_gamma   90.00
#
_symmetry.space_group_name_H-M   'P 1'
#
loop_
_entity.id
_entity.type
_entity.pdbx_description
1 polymer ?
#
loop_
_entity_poly.entity_id
_entity_poly.type
_entity_poly.pdbx_seq_one_letter_code
_entity_poly.pdbx_strand_id
1 'polypeptide(L)' 'AAKNLFVTPAAISQQIRQLEEFLGTDLFVRQHRKIVLTPEGELLFTQAERGFAHLQQGVRLVNQDPNPNH' A
#
# COMPACT_ATOMS: atom_id res chain seq x y z
N ALA A 1 18.18 -2.09 -7.90
CA ALA A 1 16.82 -2.38 -7.41
C ALA A 1 16.82 -2.29 -5.88
N ALA A 2 16.06 -1.35 -5.32
CA ALA A 2 15.68 -1.17 -3.91
C ALA A 2 16.54 -1.89 -2.84
N LYS A 3 17.74 -1.37 -2.57
CA LYS A 3 18.35 -1.50 -1.23
C LYS A 3 17.80 -0.33 -0.40
N ASN A 4 17.34 -0.59 0.82
CA ASN A 4 17.12 0.41 1.88
C ASN A 4 15.78 1.15 1.90
N LEU A 5 14.70 0.41 2.14
CA LEU A 5 13.75 0.89 3.14
C LEU A 5 14.14 0.17 4.43
N PHE A 6 14.59 0.90 5.46
CA PHE A 6 14.98 0.38 6.78
C PHE A 6 13.81 -0.25 7.56
N VAL A 7 12.78 -0.72 6.88
CA VAL A 7 11.65 -1.43 7.48
C VAL A 7 12.01 -2.90 7.56
N THR A 8 12.14 -3.37 8.79
CA THR A 8 12.23 -4.80 9.05
C THR A 8 10.89 -5.46 8.72
N PRO A 9 10.88 -6.75 8.38
CA PRO A 9 9.64 -7.52 8.23
C PRO A 9 8.72 -7.41 9.46
N ALA A 10 9.30 -7.22 10.65
CA ALA A 10 8.57 -6.98 11.89
C ALA A 10 7.86 -5.62 11.89
N ALA A 11 8.52 -4.54 11.46
CA ALA A 11 7.92 -3.21 11.37
C ALA A 11 6.74 -3.18 10.38
N ILE A 12 6.89 -3.87 9.24
CA ILE A 12 5.80 -4.01 8.25
C ILE A 12 4.62 -4.78 8.86
N SER A 13 4.90 -5.89 9.55
CA SER A 13 3.86 -6.70 10.21
C SER A 13 3.12 -5.91 11.28
N GLN A 14 3.83 -5.04 12.02
CA GLN A 14 3.23 -4.16 13.02
C GLN A 14 2.35 -3.09 12.37
N GLN A 15 2.80 -2.49 11.27
CA GLN A 15 2.03 -1.46 10.55
C GLN A 15 0.73 -2.05 9.97
N ILE A 16 0.80 -3.28 9.44
CA ILE A 16 -0.37 -4.02 8.95
C ILE A 16 -1.35 -4.27 10.10
N ARG A 17 -0.86 -4.75 11.25
CA ARG A 17 -1.73 -5.00 12.41
C ARG A 17 -2.42 -3.73 12.91
N GLN A 18 -1.70 -2.61 12.97
CA GLN A 18 -2.30 -1.32 13.33
C GLN A 18 -3.39 -0.88 12.34
N LEU A 19 -3.20 -1.18 11.06
CA LEU A 19 -4.20 -0.91 10.04
C LEU A 19 -5.43 -1.81 10.22
N GLU A 20 -5.23 -3.10 10.48
CA GLU A 20 -6.32 -4.05 10.78
C GLU A 20 -7.11 -3.62 12.03
N GLU A 21 -6.41 -3.20 13.09
CA GLU A 21 -7.01 -2.65 14.32
C GLU A 21 -7.82 -1.38 14.04
N PHE A 22 -7.28 -0.46 13.24
CA PHE A 22 -7.96 0.78 12.87
C PHE A 22 -9.23 0.52 12.03
N LEU A 23 -9.18 -0.46 11.12
CA LEU A 23 -10.32 -0.82 10.27
C LEU A 23 -11.31 -1.76 10.97
N GLY A 24 -10.91 -2.38 12.08
CA GLY A 24 -11.70 -3.42 12.77
C GLY A 24 -11.88 -4.68 11.93
N THR A 25 -10.99 -4.95 10.98
CA THR A 25 -11.07 -6.11 10.08
C THR A 25 -9.68 -6.68 9.79
N ASP A 26 -9.60 -8.00 9.69
CA ASP A 26 -8.36 -8.68 9.32
C ASP A 26 -8.18 -8.58 7.80
N LEU A 27 -7.01 -8.11 7.36
CA LEU A 27 -6.64 -7.99 5.95
C LEU A 27 -5.82 -9.21 5.50
N PHE A 28 -5.16 -9.90 6.44
CA PHE A 28 -4.36 -11.08 6.18
C PHE A 28 -4.71 -12.25 7.09
N VAL A 29 -4.70 -13.45 6.54
CA VAL A 29 -4.88 -14.70 7.29
C VAL A 29 -3.76 -15.68 7.02
N ARG A 30 -3.43 -16.49 8.04
CA ARG A 30 -2.45 -17.56 7.91
C ARG A 30 -3.15 -18.84 7.44
N GLN A 31 -2.88 -19.25 6.20
CA GLN A 31 -3.26 -20.56 5.69
C GLN A 31 -2.04 -21.48 5.67
N HIS A 32 -2.01 -22.43 6.61
CA HIS A 32 -0.88 -23.34 6.85
C HIS A 32 0.44 -22.61 7.06
N ARG A 33 1.24 -22.48 5.99
CA ARG A 33 2.57 -21.88 5.98
C ARG A 33 2.64 -20.63 5.10
N LYS A 34 1.49 -20.13 4.63
CA LYS A 34 1.38 -18.96 3.78
C LYS A 34 0.49 -17.91 4.43
N ILE A 35 0.87 -16.66 4.23
CA ILE A 35 0.03 -15.51 4.55
C ILE A 35 -0.69 -15.15 3.25
N VAL A 36 -2.01 -15.05 3.31
CA VAL A 36 -2.86 -14.69 2.18
C VAL A 36 -3.77 -13.54 2.57
N LEU A 37 -4.25 -12.78 1.59
CA LEU A 37 -5.23 -11.72 1.82
C LEU A 37 -6.60 -12.32 2.15
N THR A 38 -7.35 -11.62 2.99
CA THR A 38 -8.81 -11.82 3.12
C THR A 38 -9.54 -11.14 1.96
N PRO A 39 -10.85 -11.40 1.75
CA PRO A 39 -11.63 -10.64 0.77
C PRO A 39 -11.56 -9.12 0.98
N GLU A 40 -11.57 -8.68 2.24
CA GLU A 40 -11.40 -7.28 2.64
C GLU A 40 -9.99 -6.77 2.31
N GLY A 41 -8.97 -7.61 2.56
CA GLY A 41 -7.59 -7.38 2.18
C GLY A 41 -7.41 -7.20 0.67
N GLU A 42 -8.03 -8.05 -0.15
CA GLU A 42 -7.99 -7.97 -1.61
C GLU A 42 -8.67 -6.69 -2.13
N LEU A 43 -9.82 -6.34 -1.54
CA LEU A 43 -10.53 -5.10 -1.87
C LEU A 43 -9.65 -3.88 -1.58
N LEU A 44 -9.12 -3.78 -0.37
CA LEU A 44 -8.28 -2.65 0.04
C LEU A 44 -7.02 -2.58 -0.80
N PHE A 45 -6.37 -3.72 -1.06
CA PHE A 45 -5.19 -3.80 -1.92
C PHE A 45 -5.47 -3.22 -3.31
N THR A 46 -6.57 -3.63 -3.94
CA THR A 46 -6.98 -3.15 -5.27
C THR A 46 -7.22 -1.63 -5.27
N GLN A 47 -7.89 -1.10 -4.25
CA GLN A 47 -8.13 0.35 -4.16
C GLN A 47 -6.84 1.13 -3.88
N ALA A 48 -5.98 0.61 -2.99
CA ALA A 48 -4.70 1.22 -2.68
C ALA A 48 -3.80 1.28 -3.92
N GLU A 49 -3.69 0.18 -4.68
CA GLU A 49 -2.92 0.12 -5.92
C GLU A 49 -3.37 1.18 -6.93
N ARG A 50 -4.69 1.29 -7.15
CA ARG A 50 -5.27 2.33 -8.00
C ARG A 50 -4.95 3.73 -7.47
N GLY A 51 -5.12 3.97 -6.17
CA GLY A 51 -4.82 5.25 -5.53
C GLY A 51 -3.36 5.66 -5.73
N PHE A 52 -2.42 4.75 -5.51
CA PHE A 52 -0.99 5.00 -5.75
C PHE A 52 -0.71 5.27 -7.23
N ALA A 53 -1.31 4.52 -8.16
CA ALA A 53 -1.16 4.76 -9.59
C ALA A 53 -1.67 6.16 -9.98
N HIS A 54 -2.81 6.59 -9.42
CA HIS A 54 -3.36 7.93 -9.62
C HIS A 54 -2.44 9.01 -9.05
N LEU A 55 -1.91 8.85 -7.84
CA LEU A 55 -0.95 9.78 -7.24
C LEU A 55 0.32 9.88 -8.09
N GLN A 56 0.88 8.75 -8.51
CA GLN A 56 2.03 8.72 -9.41
C GLN A 56 1.75 9.42 -10.74
N GLN A 57 0.55 9.25 -11.30
CA GLN A 57 0.14 9.96 -12.51
C GLN A 57 0.06 11.46 -12.28
N GLY A 58 -0.54 11.92 -11.18
CA GLY A 58 -0.57 13.34 -10.82
C GLY A 58 0.83 13.94 -10.69
N VAL A 59 1.73 13.24 -9.98
CA VAL A 59 3.15 13.65 -9.85
C VAL A 59 3.84 13.74 -11.21
N ARG A 60 3.60 12.77 -12.11
CA ARG A 60 4.15 12.81 -13.47
C ARG A 60 3.64 14.03 -14.24
N LEU A 61 2.34 14.31 -14.20
CA LEU A 61 1.76 15.44 -14.90
C LEU A 61 2.34 16.77 -14.40
N VAL A 62 2.48 16.95 -13.09
CA VAL A 62 3.10 18.16 -12.50
C VAL A 62 4.57 18.28 -12.90
N ASN A 63 5.33 17.20 -12.89
CA ASN A 63 6.76 17.22 -13.24
C ASN A 63 7.02 17.33 -14.76
N GLN A 64 6.04 16.99 -15.59
CA GLN A 64 6.11 17.07 -17.05
C GLN A 64 5.47 18.33 -17.61
N ASP A 65 4.92 19.21 -16.76
CA ASP A 65 4.38 20.49 -17.18
C ASP A 65 5.53 21.45 -17.56
N PRO A 66 5.69 21.83 -18.84
CA PRO A 66 6.74 22.75 -19.27
C PRO A 66 6.46 24.20 -18.83
N ASN A 67 5.27 24.51 -18.28
CA ASN A 67 4.91 25.85 -17.85
C ASN A 67 3.91 25.84 -16.69
N PRO A 68 4.37 25.82 -15.42
CA PRO A 68 3.50 25.64 -14.25
C PRO A 68 2.76 26.91 -13.81
N ASN A 69 2.73 27.96 -14.63
CA ASN A 69 2.05 29.22 -14.31
C ASN A 69 1.06 29.58 -15.42
N HIS A 70 -0.23 29.57 -15.07
CA HIS A 70 -1.18 30.55 -15.58
C HIS A 70 -1.44 31.54 -14.44
#